data_AF-A0A2A5BWK0-F1
#
_entry.id   AF-A0A2A5BWK0-F1
#
_cell.length_a   1.000
_cell.length_b   1.000
_cell.length_c   1.000
_cell.angle_alpha   90.00
_cell.angle_beta   90.00
_cell.angle_gamma   90.00
#
_symmetry.space_group_name_H-M   'P 1'
#
loop_
_entity.id
_entity.type
_entity.pdbx_description
1 polymer ?
#
loop_
_entity_poly.entity_id
_entity_poly.type
_entity_poly.pdbx_seq_one_letter_code
_entity_poly.pdbx_strand_id
1 'polypeptide(L)'
;MITTLDDYPVHQTSQPIAIPATSDLNAYDRFWFNGFVGDGSLYFSIAMGFYPNRHVIDGGMSVVVDGHQHSLHLSGEAPLDRTKTELGPLRVETVIPMRRHRVIVNEPDRGFEADLTFEAGTGAHEEARQIYNDGVQKSLDITRLSQFGSWSGWIRIKGKYIEVDPRVTNGTRDRSWGIRPCGEKSARPNMWSSQIYFVWSQTFWDNFVLHGMFFADQEGALTTHSGAVIPRVPKGDEPVFARDTGEIQATPCEYEMNYIPGTRRVKDARIQYKKDNGEIMVVEYEPIISFQMAGLGYFHPEWAHGCWKGGYAIDDETWKCDELDITQPHLFHVQQVCKVTLNGKQTSCGILENIPYGPHKPSGFKGLDDLYQGKP
;
A
#
# COMPACT_ATOMS: atom_id res chain seq x y z
N MET A 1 23.71 -21.45 -2.22
CA MET A 1 23.47 -20.03 -1.89
C MET A 1 23.52 -19.12 -3.12
N ILE A 2 24.15 -19.54 -4.22
CA ILE A 2 24.06 -18.83 -5.52
C ILE A 2 22.69 -19.08 -6.15
N THR A 3 22.18 -18.09 -6.87
CA THR A 3 20.89 -18.05 -7.59
C THR A 3 21.11 -17.64 -9.04
N THR A 4 20.05 -17.67 -9.86
CA THR A 4 20.12 -17.24 -11.26
C THR A 4 20.52 -15.77 -11.43
N LEU A 5 20.18 -14.90 -10.47
CA LEU A 5 20.54 -13.47 -10.51
C LEU A 5 22.03 -13.21 -10.35
N ASP A 6 22.81 -14.17 -9.83
CA ASP A 6 24.25 -14.01 -9.63
C ASP A 6 25.05 -14.07 -10.95
N ASP A 7 24.42 -14.45 -12.07
CA ASP A 7 25.03 -14.38 -13.40
C ASP A 7 25.03 -12.93 -13.96
N TYR A 8 24.20 -12.05 -13.39
CA TYR A 8 24.10 -10.64 -13.78
C TYR A 8 24.97 -9.75 -12.87
N PRO A 9 25.49 -8.61 -13.37
CA PRO A 9 26.29 -7.68 -12.58
C PRO A 9 25.41 -6.79 -11.69
N VAL A 10 24.68 -7.39 -10.75
CA VAL A 10 23.66 -6.72 -9.91
C VAL A 10 23.95 -6.80 -8.40
N HIS A 11 25.10 -7.37 -8.00
CA HIS A 11 25.52 -7.47 -6.60
C HIS A 11 25.78 -6.10 -5.98
N GLN A 12 25.18 -5.85 -4.82
CA GLN A 12 25.41 -4.63 -4.03
C GLN A 12 26.47 -4.82 -2.93
N THR A 13 26.88 -6.06 -2.66
CA THR A 13 27.87 -6.43 -1.65
C THR A 13 28.79 -7.52 -2.20
N SER A 14 29.75 -7.99 -1.41
CA SER A 14 30.60 -9.14 -1.76
C SER A 14 29.90 -10.50 -1.63
N GLN A 15 28.63 -10.52 -1.20
CA GLN A 15 27.85 -11.75 -1.00
C GLN A 15 26.99 -12.08 -2.24
N PRO A 16 26.60 -13.36 -2.44
CA PRO A 16 25.58 -13.74 -3.42
C PRO A 16 24.27 -12.97 -3.22
N ILE A 17 23.51 -12.75 -4.30
CA ILE A 17 22.27 -11.95 -4.30
C ILE A 17 21.23 -12.44 -3.28
N ALA A 18 21.20 -13.74 -3.00
CA ALA A 18 20.29 -14.31 -2.00
C ALA A 18 20.53 -13.77 -0.57
N ILE A 19 21.74 -13.30 -0.25
CA ILE A 19 22.12 -12.87 1.10
C ILE A 19 21.92 -11.36 1.24
N PRO A 20 21.02 -10.91 2.14
CA PRO A 20 20.84 -9.48 2.39
C PRO A 20 22.10 -8.83 2.99
N ALA A 21 22.30 -7.54 2.71
CA ALA A 21 23.41 -6.76 3.26
C ALA A 21 23.34 -6.55 4.80
N THR A 22 22.17 -6.78 5.38
CA THR A 22 21.89 -6.63 6.82
C THR A 22 21.43 -7.95 7.41
N SER A 23 21.76 -8.19 8.68
CA SER A 23 21.24 -9.31 9.47
C SER A 23 19.96 -8.96 10.24
N ASP A 24 19.43 -7.74 10.07
CA ASP A 24 18.20 -7.31 10.74
C ASP A 24 17.02 -8.22 10.35
N LEU A 25 16.34 -8.82 11.33
CA LEU A 25 15.18 -9.69 11.10
C LEU A 25 14.04 -8.98 10.36
N ASN A 26 14.01 -7.65 10.43
CA ASN A 26 13.01 -6.81 9.80
C ASN A 26 13.33 -6.45 8.35
N ALA A 27 14.42 -6.98 7.79
CA ALA A 27 14.75 -6.86 6.38
C ALA A 27 13.65 -7.51 5.53
N TYR A 28 13.11 -6.76 4.57
CA TYR A 28 12.02 -7.21 3.73
C TYR A 28 12.11 -6.68 2.30
N ASP A 29 11.37 -7.36 1.42
CA ASP A 29 11.09 -6.94 0.06
C ASP A 29 9.63 -7.28 -0.30
N ARG A 30 8.82 -6.34 -0.78
CA ARG A 30 7.37 -6.55 -0.91
C ARG A 30 6.75 -6.01 -2.20
N PHE A 31 5.99 -6.86 -2.88
CA PHE A 31 5.00 -6.46 -3.87
C PHE A 31 3.72 -6.03 -3.17
N TRP A 32 3.17 -4.89 -3.57
CA TRP A 32 1.83 -4.48 -3.19
C TRP A 32 1.11 -3.86 -4.39
N PHE A 33 -0.17 -4.14 -4.50
CA PHE A 33 -1.02 -3.69 -5.58
C PHE A 33 -2.39 -3.32 -5.03
N ASN A 34 -3.04 -2.32 -5.61
CA ASN A 34 -4.49 -2.20 -5.55
C ASN A 34 -5.10 -1.96 -6.92
N GLY A 35 -6.40 -2.25 -7.01
CA GLY A 35 -7.25 -1.85 -8.12
C GLY A 35 -8.61 -1.41 -7.58
N PHE A 36 -9.21 -0.41 -8.21
CA PHE A 36 -10.50 0.11 -7.77
C PHE A 36 -11.27 0.76 -8.92
N VAL A 37 -12.59 0.76 -8.79
CA VAL A 37 -13.49 1.54 -9.66
C VAL A 37 -13.89 2.81 -8.91
N GLY A 38 -13.90 3.95 -9.60
CA GLY A 38 -14.08 5.27 -8.99
C GLY A 38 -15.42 5.49 -8.27
N ASP A 39 -16.43 4.67 -8.55
CA ASP A 39 -17.74 4.69 -7.87
C ASP A 39 -17.79 3.82 -6.60
N GLY A 40 -16.71 3.10 -6.27
CA GLY A 40 -16.63 2.22 -5.11
C GLY A 40 -17.31 0.85 -5.30
N SER A 41 -17.74 0.49 -6.51
CA SER A 41 -18.34 -0.82 -6.78
C SER A 41 -17.38 -2.00 -6.61
N LEU A 42 -16.08 -1.74 -6.75
CA LEU A 42 -15.01 -2.71 -6.56
C LEU A 42 -13.78 -2.01 -5.99
N TYR A 43 -13.18 -2.63 -4.99
CA TYR A 43 -11.80 -2.41 -4.61
C TYR A 43 -11.15 -3.78 -4.35
N PHE A 44 -9.91 -3.97 -4.80
CA PHE A 44 -9.11 -5.13 -4.42
C PHE A 44 -7.67 -4.72 -4.17
N SER A 45 -6.97 -5.52 -3.36
CA SER A 45 -5.54 -5.37 -3.15
C SER A 45 -4.88 -6.74 -3.06
N ILE A 46 -3.65 -6.83 -3.54
CA ILE A 46 -2.81 -8.03 -3.49
C ILE A 46 -1.45 -7.63 -2.93
N ALA A 47 -0.88 -8.50 -2.11
CA ALA A 47 0.50 -8.33 -1.69
C ALA A 47 1.25 -9.65 -1.60
N MET A 48 2.57 -9.57 -1.74
CA MET A 48 3.51 -10.68 -1.51
C MET A 48 4.79 -10.13 -0.91
N GLY A 49 5.14 -10.55 0.29
CA GLY A 49 6.32 -10.11 1.03
C GLY A 49 7.36 -11.22 1.18
N PHE A 50 8.63 -10.85 1.07
CA PHE A 50 9.78 -11.71 1.30
C PHE A 50 10.56 -11.18 2.51
N TYR A 51 10.82 -12.05 3.48
CA TYR A 51 11.47 -11.74 4.74
C TYR A 51 12.68 -12.66 4.91
N PRO A 52 13.79 -12.40 4.19
CA PRO A 52 14.86 -13.37 4.04
C PRO A 52 15.55 -13.76 5.34
N ASN A 53 15.75 -12.81 6.26
CA ASN A 53 16.37 -13.10 7.56
C ASN A 53 15.41 -13.84 8.53
N ARG A 54 14.13 -13.97 8.16
CA ARG A 54 13.13 -14.79 8.87
C ARG A 54 12.84 -16.11 8.15
N HIS A 55 13.34 -16.28 6.92
CA HIS A 55 12.98 -17.37 6.02
C HIS A 55 11.46 -17.45 5.73
N VAL A 56 10.77 -16.31 5.74
CA VAL A 56 9.31 -16.24 5.50
C VAL A 56 9.01 -15.58 4.16
N ILE A 57 8.08 -16.16 3.41
CA ILE A 57 7.32 -15.49 2.37
C ILE A 57 5.87 -15.40 2.85
N ASP A 58 5.23 -14.25 2.69
CA ASP A 58 3.80 -14.09 2.93
C ASP A 58 3.11 -13.57 1.68
N GLY A 59 1.78 -13.67 1.68
CA GLY A 59 0.98 -13.05 0.64
C GLY A 59 -0.50 -13.04 0.98
N GLY A 60 -1.26 -12.38 0.13
CA GLY A 60 -2.70 -12.36 0.28
C GLY A 60 -3.39 -11.57 -0.82
N MET A 61 -4.69 -11.78 -0.90
CA MET A 61 -5.60 -11.03 -1.76
C MET A 61 -6.81 -10.65 -0.92
N SER A 62 -7.25 -9.41 -1.02
CA SER A 62 -8.48 -8.96 -0.36
C SER A 62 -9.32 -8.11 -1.30
N VAL A 63 -10.62 -8.33 -1.29
CA VAL A 63 -11.60 -7.75 -2.23
C VAL A 63 -12.78 -7.19 -1.45
N VAL A 64 -13.06 -5.90 -1.66
CA VAL A 64 -14.29 -5.25 -1.21
C VAL A 64 -15.28 -5.21 -2.37
N VAL A 65 -16.40 -5.89 -2.19
CA VAL A 65 -17.52 -5.94 -3.13
C VAL A 65 -18.82 -6.24 -2.37
N ASP A 66 -19.93 -5.64 -2.78
CA ASP A 66 -21.27 -5.85 -2.19
C ASP A 66 -21.31 -5.73 -0.65
N GLY A 67 -20.59 -4.73 -0.10
CA GLY A 67 -20.57 -4.47 1.34
C GLY A 67 -19.77 -5.48 2.17
N HIS A 68 -19.02 -6.38 1.54
CA HIS A 68 -18.16 -7.36 2.20
C HIS A 68 -16.71 -7.15 1.79
N GLN A 69 -15.79 -7.38 2.72
CA GLN A 69 -14.36 -7.53 2.47
C GLN A 69 -13.98 -9.00 2.66
N HIS A 70 -13.63 -9.67 1.57
CA HIS A 70 -13.14 -11.05 1.58
C HIS A 70 -11.63 -11.03 1.52
N SER A 71 -10.94 -11.73 2.42
CA SER A 71 -9.47 -11.73 2.50
C SER A 71 -8.94 -13.16 2.53
N LEU A 72 -7.90 -13.41 1.74
CA LEU A 72 -7.13 -14.65 1.73
C LEU A 72 -5.72 -14.33 2.23
N HIS A 73 -5.25 -15.12 3.19
CA HIS A 73 -3.94 -14.96 3.84
C HIS A 73 -3.07 -16.19 3.59
N LEU A 74 -1.80 -15.95 3.32
CA LEU A 74 -0.81 -16.98 2.99
C LEU A 74 0.49 -16.70 3.75
N SER A 75 1.12 -17.75 4.27
CA SER A 75 2.49 -17.70 4.81
C SER A 75 3.20 -19.00 4.45
N GLY A 76 4.52 -18.96 4.29
CA GLY A 76 5.33 -20.12 3.97
C GLY A 76 6.83 -19.85 4.06
N GLU A 77 7.62 -20.83 3.63
CA GLU A 77 9.07 -20.73 3.58
C GLU A 77 9.53 -19.90 2.37
N ALA A 78 10.35 -18.88 2.63
CA ALA A 78 10.91 -18.07 1.56
C ALA A 78 11.81 -18.91 0.64
N PRO A 79 11.66 -18.82 -0.69
CA PRO A 79 12.57 -19.49 -1.60
C PRO A 79 13.97 -18.85 -1.52
N LEU A 80 15.01 -19.68 -1.70
CA LEU A 80 16.38 -19.16 -1.84
C LEU A 80 16.51 -18.23 -3.06
N ASP A 81 15.95 -18.66 -4.20
CA ASP A 81 15.87 -17.83 -5.40
C ASP A 81 14.58 -17.00 -5.35
N ARG A 82 14.72 -15.73 -4.94
CA ARG A 82 13.60 -14.79 -4.79
C ARG A 82 13.04 -14.25 -6.12
N THR A 83 13.52 -14.75 -7.27
CA THR A 83 12.81 -14.57 -8.56
C THR A 83 11.55 -15.43 -8.63
N LYS A 84 11.44 -16.47 -7.77
CA LYS A 84 10.25 -17.32 -7.66
C LYS A 84 9.18 -16.63 -6.81
N THR A 85 8.32 -15.88 -7.48
CA THR A 85 7.24 -15.08 -6.90
C THR A 85 5.92 -15.85 -6.87
N GLU A 86 5.93 -16.99 -6.17
CA GLU A 86 4.78 -17.87 -5.97
C GLU A 86 4.68 -18.36 -4.52
N LEU A 87 3.46 -18.45 -3.99
CA LEU A 87 3.14 -18.98 -2.67
C LEU A 87 1.76 -19.65 -2.70
N GLY A 88 1.75 -20.98 -2.73
CA GLY A 88 0.52 -21.75 -2.88
C GLY A 88 -0.30 -21.29 -4.10
N PRO A 89 -1.56 -20.83 -3.93
CA PRO A 89 -2.42 -20.40 -5.02
C PRO A 89 -2.06 -19.03 -5.61
N LEU A 90 -1.21 -18.23 -4.94
CA LEU A 90 -0.88 -16.86 -5.36
C LEU A 90 0.42 -16.83 -6.15
N ARG A 91 0.40 -16.19 -7.33
CA ARG A 91 1.57 -15.91 -8.15
C ARG A 91 1.57 -14.47 -8.63
N VAL A 92 2.74 -13.83 -8.61
CA VAL A 92 2.97 -12.49 -9.17
C VAL A 92 4.02 -12.60 -10.26
N GLU A 93 3.68 -12.28 -11.51
CA GLU A 93 4.60 -12.33 -12.65
C GLU A 93 5.00 -10.91 -13.04
N THR A 94 6.30 -10.63 -13.09
CA THR A 94 6.82 -9.41 -13.72
C THR A 94 6.98 -9.68 -15.20
N VAL A 95 5.95 -9.35 -15.99
CA VAL A 95 5.91 -9.60 -17.44
C VAL A 95 6.88 -8.67 -18.18
N ILE A 96 6.80 -7.38 -17.87
CA ILE A 96 7.74 -6.37 -18.35
C ILE A 96 8.10 -5.49 -17.14
N PRO A 97 9.37 -5.48 -16.68
CA PRO A 97 9.80 -4.66 -15.55
C PRO A 97 9.39 -3.20 -15.71
N MET A 98 8.85 -2.60 -14.64
CA MET A 98 8.33 -1.22 -14.64
C MET A 98 7.26 -0.92 -15.70
N ARG A 99 6.54 -1.94 -16.18
CA ARG A 99 5.48 -1.73 -17.18
C ARG A 99 4.27 -2.65 -17.03
N ARG A 100 4.47 -3.97 -16.98
CA ARG A 100 3.37 -4.94 -16.97
C ARG A 100 3.60 -6.03 -15.95
N HIS A 101 2.58 -6.29 -15.13
CA HIS A 101 2.60 -7.35 -14.13
C HIS A 101 1.31 -8.16 -14.24
N ARG A 102 1.40 -9.46 -13.97
CA ARG A 102 0.22 -10.33 -13.89
C ARG A 102 0.14 -10.94 -12.50
N VAL A 103 -1.06 -11.01 -11.96
CA VAL A 103 -1.35 -11.63 -10.67
C VAL A 103 -2.36 -12.73 -10.90
N ILE A 104 -2.03 -13.93 -10.43
CA ILE A 104 -2.89 -15.10 -10.52
C ILE A 104 -3.18 -15.58 -9.11
N VAL A 105 -4.45 -15.84 -8.82
CA VAL A 105 -4.92 -16.54 -7.61
C VAL A 105 -5.79 -17.70 -8.05
N ASN A 106 -5.51 -18.91 -7.55
CA ASN A 106 -6.29 -20.11 -7.88
C ASN A 106 -6.58 -20.95 -6.63
N GLU A 107 -7.55 -20.52 -5.83
CA GLU A 107 -8.02 -21.17 -4.61
C GLU A 107 -9.56 -21.34 -4.65
N PRO A 108 -10.08 -22.23 -5.51
CA PRO A 108 -11.51 -22.45 -5.69
C PRO A 108 -12.22 -22.91 -4.40
N ASP A 109 -11.54 -23.73 -3.58
CA ASP A 109 -12.12 -24.33 -2.37
C ASP A 109 -12.50 -23.28 -1.33
N ARG A 110 -11.78 -22.15 -1.29
CA ARG A 110 -12.11 -20.98 -0.46
C ARG A 110 -12.83 -19.88 -1.24
N GLY A 111 -13.05 -20.07 -2.55
CA GLY A 111 -13.71 -19.13 -3.43
C GLY A 111 -12.88 -17.89 -3.76
N PHE A 112 -11.56 -18.03 -3.91
CA PHE A 112 -10.66 -16.95 -4.35
C PHE A 112 -9.98 -17.35 -5.65
N GLU A 113 -10.41 -16.76 -6.77
CA GLU A 113 -9.76 -16.94 -8.05
C GLU A 113 -9.61 -15.59 -8.75
N ALA A 114 -8.48 -15.38 -9.42
CA ALA A 114 -8.24 -14.17 -10.19
C ALA A 114 -7.16 -14.41 -11.25
N ASP A 115 -7.30 -13.73 -12.37
CA ASP A 115 -6.25 -13.56 -13.38
C ASP A 115 -6.27 -12.10 -13.83
N LEU A 116 -5.31 -11.34 -13.34
CA LEU A 116 -5.31 -9.88 -13.41
C LEU A 116 -4.02 -9.40 -14.03
N THR A 117 -4.11 -8.51 -15.01
CA THR A 117 -2.96 -7.83 -15.62
C THR A 117 -3.00 -6.35 -15.28
N PHE A 118 -1.95 -5.87 -14.61
CA PHE A 118 -1.66 -4.46 -14.42
C PHE A 118 -0.84 -3.93 -15.61
N GLU A 119 -1.33 -2.86 -16.22
CA GLU A 119 -0.62 -2.08 -17.23
C GLU A 119 -0.32 -0.69 -16.65
N ALA A 120 0.96 -0.33 -16.57
CA ALA A 120 1.38 0.99 -16.11
C ALA A 120 0.92 2.07 -17.08
N GLY A 121 0.17 3.03 -16.57
CA GLY A 121 -0.27 4.25 -17.27
C GLY A 121 0.59 5.47 -16.95
N THR A 122 1.58 5.35 -16.05
CA THR A 122 2.58 6.37 -15.72
C THR A 122 3.97 5.74 -15.65
N GLY A 123 5.01 6.57 -15.63
CA GLY A 123 6.34 6.11 -15.21
C GLY A 123 6.37 5.69 -13.74
N ALA A 124 7.29 4.80 -13.39
CA ALA A 124 7.56 4.43 -12.00
C ALA A 124 8.22 5.61 -11.27
N HIS A 125 7.56 6.10 -10.22
CA HIS A 125 8.00 7.21 -9.37
C HIS A 125 8.70 6.67 -8.13
N GLU A 126 9.91 7.14 -7.85
CA GLU A 126 10.63 6.80 -6.62
C GLU A 126 10.23 7.78 -5.51
N GLU A 127 9.63 7.27 -4.45
CA GLU A 127 9.24 8.11 -3.30
C GLU A 127 10.45 8.47 -2.43
N ALA A 128 10.34 9.55 -1.67
CA ALA A 128 11.36 9.90 -0.68
C ALA A 128 11.56 8.75 0.33
N ARG A 129 12.83 8.37 0.54
CA ARG A 129 13.22 7.32 1.50
C ARG A 129 12.75 7.67 2.90
N GLN A 130 12.07 6.74 3.55
CA GLN A 130 11.48 6.92 4.88
C GLN A 130 12.43 6.36 5.93
N ILE A 131 12.94 7.22 6.81
CA ILE A 131 13.93 6.85 7.82
C ILE A 131 13.44 7.28 9.20
N TYR A 132 13.24 6.31 10.08
CA TYR A 132 12.93 6.51 11.49
C TYR A 132 13.90 5.71 12.35
N ASN A 133 14.34 6.32 13.44
CA ASN A 133 15.22 5.69 14.42
C ASN A 133 14.47 5.47 15.73
N ASP A 134 14.71 4.32 16.35
CA ASP A 134 14.42 4.05 17.75
C ASP A 134 15.72 4.06 18.54
N GLY A 135 16.07 5.23 19.09
CA GLY A 135 17.38 5.46 19.71
C GLY A 135 18.50 5.23 18.70
N VAL A 136 19.26 4.14 18.88
CA VAL A 136 20.39 3.78 18.00
C VAL A 136 20.01 2.76 16.90
N GLN A 137 18.79 2.22 16.92
CA GLN A 137 18.31 1.25 15.93
C GLN A 137 17.48 1.93 14.84
N LYS A 138 17.59 1.45 13.60
CA LYS A 138 16.65 1.81 12.54
C LYS A 138 15.33 1.10 12.81
N SER A 139 14.27 1.86 13.02
CA SER A 139 12.94 1.29 13.17
C SER A 139 12.20 1.23 11.84
N LEU A 140 12.45 2.20 10.98
CA LEU A 140 12.02 2.23 9.59
C LEU A 140 13.19 2.70 8.75
N ASP A 141 13.48 1.99 7.67
CA ASP A 141 14.41 2.42 6.65
C ASP A 141 13.94 1.83 5.32
N ILE A 142 13.06 2.55 4.63
CA ILE A 142 12.32 2.04 3.48
C ILE A 142 12.56 2.91 2.27
N THR A 143 12.89 2.27 1.15
CA THR A 143 12.71 2.83 -0.18
C THR A 143 11.44 2.24 -0.79
N ARG A 144 10.72 3.07 -1.55
CA ARG A 144 9.49 2.69 -2.25
C ARG A 144 9.50 3.30 -3.65
N LEU A 145 8.96 2.55 -4.60
CA LEU A 145 8.45 3.12 -5.83
C LEU A 145 6.93 2.91 -5.93
N SER A 146 6.28 3.86 -6.57
CA SER A 146 4.85 3.88 -6.86
C SER A 146 4.63 4.06 -8.36
N GLN A 147 3.74 3.27 -8.93
CA GLN A 147 3.42 3.31 -10.35
C GLN A 147 1.93 3.15 -10.56
N PHE A 148 1.34 3.99 -11.39
CA PHE A 148 -0.11 4.10 -11.52
C PHE A 148 -0.54 3.63 -12.89
N GLY A 149 -1.71 3.01 -12.98
CA GLY A 149 -2.17 2.38 -14.20
C GLY A 149 -3.59 1.88 -14.13
N SER A 150 -3.84 0.83 -14.89
CA SER A 150 -5.16 0.20 -15.01
C SER A 150 -5.05 -1.32 -14.94
N TRP A 151 -6.13 -1.96 -14.50
CA TRP A 151 -6.22 -3.42 -14.45
C TRP A 151 -7.13 -3.97 -15.54
N SER A 152 -6.81 -5.17 -16.02
CA SER A 152 -7.67 -5.96 -16.90
C SER A 152 -7.69 -7.42 -16.45
N GLY A 153 -8.75 -8.16 -16.79
CA GLY A 153 -8.87 -9.59 -16.50
C GLY A 153 -10.15 -9.91 -15.74
N TRP A 154 -10.07 -10.75 -14.72
CA TRP A 154 -11.25 -11.16 -13.96
C TRP A 154 -10.93 -11.57 -12.52
N ILE A 155 -11.96 -11.46 -11.67
CA ILE A 155 -11.97 -11.94 -10.29
C ILE A 155 -13.21 -12.82 -10.12
N ARG A 156 -13.06 -14.00 -9.51
CA ARG A 156 -14.17 -14.78 -8.97
C ARG A 156 -14.01 -14.89 -7.46
N ILE A 157 -14.88 -14.21 -6.73
CA ILE A 157 -14.85 -14.12 -5.27
C ILE A 157 -16.14 -14.69 -4.69
N LYS A 158 -16.05 -15.71 -3.84
CA LYS A 158 -17.20 -16.40 -3.22
C LYS A 158 -18.32 -16.73 -4.22
N GLY A 159 -17.94 -17.20 -5.41
CA GLY A 159 -18.86 -17.58 -6.49
C GLY A 159 -19.32 -16.43 -7.41
N LYS A 160 -19.08 -15.16 -7.04
CA LYS A 160 -19.38 -14.00 -7.89
C LYS A 160 -18.25 -13.75 -8.88
N TYR A 161 -18.57 -13.76 -10.17
CA TYR A 161 -17.64 -13.37 -11.23
C TYR A 161 -17.71 -11.86 -11.50
N ILE A 162 -16.56 -11.23 -11.62
CA ILE A 162 -16.38 -9.80 -11.85
C ILE A 162 -15.38 -9.64 -13.00
N GLU A 163 -15.84 -9.07 -14.11
CA GLU A 163 -14.94 -8.62 -15.18
C GLU A 163 -14.21 -7.36 -14.74
N VAL A 164 -12.90 -7.32 -14.96
CA VAL A 164 -12.06 -6.16 -14.65
C VAL A 164 -11.73 -5.44 -15.95
N ASP A 165 -12.34 -4.27 -16.14
CA ASP A 165 -12.23 -3.47 -17.35
C ASP A 165 -11.21 -2.33 -17.18
N PRO A 166 -10.13 -2.29 -17.99
CA PRO A 166 -9.08 -1.28 -17.87
C PRO A 166 -9.54 0.15 -18.15
N ARG A 167 -10.73 0.34 -18.71
CA ARG A 167 -11.31 1.68 -18.93
C ARG A 167 -11.78 2.34 -17.63
N VAL A 168 -12.11 1.55 -16.60
CA VAL A 168 -12.71 2.06 -15.35
C VAL A 168 -11.97 1.58 -14.09
N THR A 169 -11.21 0.49 -14.18
CA THR A 169 -10.43 -0.03 -13.04
C THR A 169 -9.04 0.61 -13.01
N ASN A 170 -8.92 1.68 -12.23
CA ASN A 170 -7.64 2.29 -11.90
C ASN A 170 -6.85 1.37 -10.95
N GLY A 171 -5.54 1.56 -10.88
CA GLY A 171 -4.72 0.81 -9.94
C GLY A 171 -3.38 1.44 -9.64
N THR A 172 -2.85 1.06 -8.49
CA THR A 172 -1.50 1.39 -8.04
C THR A 172 -0.69 0.13 -7.84
N ARG A 173 0.55 0.17 -8.28
CA ARG A 173 1.62 -0.76 -7.96
C ARG A 173 2.60 -0.06 -7.03
N ASP A 174 2.87 -0.68 -5.89
CA ASP A 174 3.92 -0.35 -4.96
C ASP A 174 4.97 -1.46 -4.97
N ARG A 175 6.24 -1.06 -4.96
CA ARG A 175 7.33 -1.94 -4.50
C ARG A 175 8.08 -1.23 -3.39
N SER A 176 8.23 -1.91 -2.28
CA SER A 176 8.96 -1.40 -1.12
C SER A 176 9.95 -2.43 -0.60
N TRP A 177 11.11 -1.96 -0.17
CA TRP A 177 12.20 -2.79 0.36
C TRP A 177 13.01 -2.00 1.40
N GLY A 178 13.72 -2.74 2.26
CA GLY A 178 14.54 -2.17 3.32
C GLY A 178 14.25 -2.82 4.67
N ILE A 179 14.11 -2.03 5.72
CA ILE A 179 13.86 -2.48 7.09
C ILE A 179 12.55 -1.87 7.58
N ARG A 180 11.62 -2.71 8.05
CA ARG A 180 10.38 -2.23 8.69
C ARG A 180 9.88 -3.20 9.75
N PRO A 181 9.14 -2.74 10.77
CA PRO A 181 8.60 -3.63 11.78
C PRO A 181 7.73 -4.72 11.13
N CYS A 182 8.12 -5.98 11.29
CA CYS A 182 7.39 -7.16 10.82
C CYS A 182 7.68 -8.35 11.73
N GLY A 183 6.90 -9.41 11.58
CA GLY A 183 6.97 -10.63 12.36
C GLY A 183 6.54 -10.44 13.81
N GLU A 184 7.13 -11.23 14.70
CA GLU A 184 6.81 -11.23 16.12
C GLU A 184 7.20 -9.91 16.78
N LYS A 185 6.38 -9.49 17.76
CA LYS A 185 6.70 -8.31 18.57
C LYS A 185 7.98 -8.58 19.38
N SER A 186 8.87 -7.59 19.38
CA SER A 186 10.01 -7.58 20.31
C SER A 186 9.52 -7.60 21.75
N ALA A 187 10.28 -8.24 22.64
CA ALA A 187 10.03 -8.20 24.09
C ALA A 187 10.17 -6.78 24.66
N ARG A 188 10.91 -5.90 23.98
CA ARG A 188 11.03 -4.49 24.34
C ARG A 188 9.99 -3.65 23.58
N PRO A 189 9.24 -2.76 24.27
CA PRO A 189 8.40 -1.77 23.59
C PRO A 189 9.25 -0.83 22.74
N ASN A 190 8.81 -0.56 21.50
CA ASN A 190 9.44 0.43 20.63
C ASN A 190 9.32 1.84 21.26
N MET A 191 10.41 2.61 21.38
CA MET A 191 10.38 3.91 22.08
C MET A 191 9.69 5.03 21.28
N TRP A 192 9.61 4.89 19.95
CA TRP A 192 8.93 5.79 19.02
C TRP A 192 7.45 5.41 18.80
N SER A 193 6.97 4.31 19.41
CA SER A 193 5.59 3.83 19.27
C SER A 193 4.52 4.74 19.85
N SER A 194 4.87 5.96 20.27
CA SER A 194 3.87 6.92 20.65
C SER A 194 2.98 7.27 19.47
N GLN A 195 3.47 7.30 18.22
CA GLN A 195 2.65 7.69 17.07
C GLN A 195 3.14 7.14 15.72
N ILE A 196 2.20 6.79 14.85
CA ILE A 196 2.36 6.73 13.38
C ILE A 196 1.21 7.51 12.78
N TYR A 197 1.49 8.68 12.19
CA TYR A 197 0.51 9.42 11.40
C TYR A 197 0.94 9.44 9.94
N PHE A 198 0.42 8.49 9.15
CA PHE A 198 0.77 8.32 7.73
C PHE A 198 -0.42 8.67 6.85
N VAL A 199 -0.15 9.32 5.73
CA VAL A 199 -1.12 9.58 4.66
C VAL A 199 -0.49 9.24 3.32
N TRP A 200 -1.21 8.49 2.50
CA TRP A 200 -0.87 8.21 1.12
C TRP A 200 -2.06 8.54 0.24
N SER A 201 -1.83 9.23 -0.86
CA SER A 201 -2.89 9.81 -1.69
C SER A 201 -2.51 9.70 -3.15
N GLN A 202 -3.51 9.38 -3.96
CA GLN A 202 -3.34 9.15 -5.38
C GLN A 202 -4.66 9.49 -6.08
N THR A 203 -4.61 10.47 -6.99
CA THR A 203 -5.78 10.95 -7.72
C THR A 203 -5.55 10.80 -9.22
N PHE A 204 -6.53 10.23 -9.90
CA PHE A 204 -6.38 9.78 -11.28
C PHE A 204 -7.09 10.76 -12.21
N TRP A 205 -6.35 11.52 -13.02
CA TRP A 205 -6.91 12.49 -13.96
C TRP A 205 -6.71 12.01 -15.40
N ASP A 206 -7.32 12.68 -16.37
CA ASP A 206 -7.22 12.29 -17.78
C ASP A 206 -5.77 12.32 -18.29
N ASN A 207 -4.98 13.30 -17.86
CA ASN A 207 -3.63 13.54 -18.39
C ASN A 207 -2.50 13.23 -17.40
N PHE A 208 -2.80 13.04 -16.11
CA PHE A 208 -1.80 12.81 -15.07
C PHE A 208 -2.38 12.04 -13.88
N VAL A 209 -1.50 11.54 -13.03
CA VAL A 209 -1.82 11.12 -11.66
C VAL A 209 -1.13 12.09 -10.70
N LEU A 210 -1.86 12.60 -9.71
CA LEU A 210 -1.24 13.34 -8.61
C LEU A 210 -1.08 12.39 -7.43
N HIS A 211 0.17 12.22 -7.03
CA HIS A 211 0.60 11.36 -5.94
C HIS A 211 1.08 12.21 -4.76
N GLY A 212 0.76 11.76 -3.55
CA GLY A 212 1.27 12.34 -2.31
C GLY A 212 1.45 11.30 -1.23
N MET A 213 2.53 11.44 -0.48
CA MET A 213 2.83 10.66 0.71
C MET A 213 3.34 11.60 1.78
N PHE A 214 2.88 11.45 3.01
CA PHE A 214 3.54 12.09 4.13
C PHE A 214 3.38 11.34 5.44
N PHE A 215 4.32 11.63 6.33
CA PHE A 215 4.19 11.42 7.77
C PHE A 215 4.10 12.77 8.47
N ALA A 216 3.35 12.82 9.56
CA ALA A 216 3.31 13.95 10.47
C ALA A 216 3.72 13.54 11.89
N ASP A 217 4.28 14.47 12.66
CA ASP A 217 4.54 14.28 14.08
C ASP A 217 3.30 14.57 14.94
N GLN A 218 3.44 14.55 16.27
CA GLN A 218 2.33 14.78 17.21
C GLN A 218 1.76 16.20 17.18
N GLU A 219 2.56 17.18 16.77
CA GLU A 219 2.11 18.57 16.62
C GLU A 219 1.52 18.84 15.23
N GLY A 220 1.65 17.88 14.31
CA GLY A 220 1.12 17.93 12.95
C GLY A 220 2.13 18.38 11.91
N ALA A 221 3.39 18.61 12.28
CA ALA A 221 4.41 19.01 11.34
C ALA A 221 4.79 17.83 10.44
N LEU A 222 4.91 18.08 9.13
CA LEU A 222 5.32 17.07 8.18
C LEU A 222 6.80 16.69 8.41
N THR A 223 7.07 15.42 8.68
CA THR A 223 8.42 14.91 8.99
C THR A 223 9.08 14.23 7.80
N THR A 224 8.28 13.65 6.91
CA THR A 224 8.70 13.05 5.65
C THR A 224 7.56 13.24 4.67
N HIS A 225 7.86 13.73 3.47
CA HIS A 225 6.84 13.93 2.44
C HIS A 225 7.42 13.70 1.05
N SER A 226 6.60 13.14 0.17
CA SER A 226 6.90 12.93 -1.25
C SER A 226 5.65 13.20 -2.05
N GLY A 227 5.80 13.69 -3.28
CA GLY A 227 4.64 13.92 -4.12
C GLY A 227 5.02 14.49 -5.48
N ALA A 228 4.23 14.13 -6.47
CA ALA A 228 4.47 14.50 -7.86
C ALA A 228 3.16 14.52 -8.66
N VAL A 229 3.12 15.42 -9.63
CA VAL A 229 2.24 15.33 -10.79
C VAL A 229 2.97 14.49 -11.82
N ILE A 230 2.45 13.29 -12.08
CA ILE A 230 3.09 12.29 -12.93
C ILE A 230 2.25 12.16 -14.22
N PRO A 231 2.79 12.56 -15.38
CA PRO A 231 2.07 12.48 -16.66
C PRO A 231 1.66 11.05 -17.00
N ARG A 232 0.51 10.92 -17.67
CA ARG A 232 0.14 9.65 -18.29
C ARG A 232 0.99 9.37 -19.51
N VAL A 233 1.31 8.09 -19.70
CA VAL A 233 2.06 7.58 -20.84
C VAL A 233 1.18 6.64 -21.68
N PRO A 234 1.39 6.55 -23.00
CA PRO A 234 0.71 5.56 -23.83
C PRO A 234 1.10 4.14 -23.39
N LYS A 235 0.33 3.14 -23.84
CA LYS A 235 0.68 1.71 -23.75
C LYS A 235 1.93 1.39 -24.57
N GLY A 236 2.59 0.26 -24.26
CA GLY A 236 3.83 -0.15 -24.92
C GLY A 236 4.57 -1.21 -24.12
N ASP A 237 5.63 -1.77 -24.71
CA ASP A 237 6.32 -2.97 -24.19
C ASP A 237 7.73 -2.70 -23.67
N GLU A 238 8.00 -1.46 -23.25
CA GLU A 238 9.27 -1.05 -22.66
C GLU A 238 9.09 -0.56 -21.21
N PRO A 239 10.11 -0.69 -20.35
CA PRO A 239 10.11 -0.06 -19.03
C PRO A 239 9.86 1.45 -19.11
N VAL A 240 9.13 2.00 -18.13
CA VAL A 240 8.86 3.45 -18.06
C VAL A 240 9.18 3.98 -16.67
N PHE A 241 10.02 5.01 -16.60
CA PHE A 241 10.43 5.66 -15.35
C PHE A 241 9.89 7.09 -15.31
N ALA A 242 9.39 7.56 -14.17
CA ALA A 242 8.72 8.86 -14.08
C ALA A 242 9.67 10.03 -14.44
N ARG A 243 10.96 9.92 -14.07
CA ARG A 243 12.02 10.86 -14.45
C ARG A 243 12.16 11.10 -15.96
N ASP A 244 11.75 10.12 -16.78
CA ASP A 244 11.85 10.17 -18.25
C ASP A 244 10.53 10.63 -18.91
N THR A 245 9.51 10.96 -18.10
CA THR A 245 8.15 11.29 -18.58
C THR A 245 7.75 12.74 -18.36
N GLY A 246 8.63 13.56 -17.77
CA GLY A 246 8.33 14.95 -17.42
C GLY A 246 7.51 15.08 -16.13
N GLU A 247 7.74 14.19 -15.16
CA GLU A 247 7.17 14.37 -13.82
C GLU A 247 7.53 15.72 -13.21
N ILE A 248 6.61 16.30 -12.46
CA ILE A 248 6.81 17.57 -11.77
C ILE A 248 6.59 17.33 -10.29
N GLN A 249 7.56 17.73 -9.47
CA GLN A 249 7.42 17.63 -8.02
C GLN A 249 6.24 18.48 -7.55
N ALA A 250 5.39 17.88 -6.73
CA ALA A 250 4.19 18.48 -6.15
C ALA A 250 3.99 17.86 -4.78
N THR A 251 4.71 18.38 -3.78
CA THR A 251 4.78 17.78 -2.46
C THR A 251 3.64 18.27 -1.56
N PRO A 252 3.02 17.39 -0.75
CA PRO A 252 2.11 17.82 0.31
C PRO A 252 2.77 18.87 1.21
N CYS A 253 2.11 20.00 1.43
CA CYS A 253 2.62 21.09 2.26
C CYS A 253 1.67 21.48 3.40
N GLU A 254 0.38 21.26 3.23
CA GLU A 254 -0.64 21.44 4.27
C GLU A 254 -1.72 20.37 4.12
N TYR A 255 -2.36 20.01 5.23
CA TYR A 255 -3.46 19.05 5.22
C TYR A 255 -4.47 19.37 6.32
N GLU A 256 -5.71 19.01 6.06
CA GLU A 256 -6.81 19.00 7.02
C GLU A 256 -7.53 17.66 6.87
N MET A 257 -7.65 16.92 7.97
CA MET A 257 -8.29 15.60 8.00
C MET A 257 -9.40 15.65 9.05
N ASN A 258 -10.64 15.42 8.62
CA ASN A 258 -11.79 15.34 9.48
C ASN A 258 -12.18 13.87 9.67
N TYR A 259 -12.61 13.52 10.88
CA TYR A 259 -12.88 12.13 11.25
C TYR A 259 -14.36 11.93 11.60
N ILE A 260 -14.84 10.70 11.45
CA ILE A 260 -16.18 10.33 11.92
C ILE A 260 -16.14 10.27 13.46
N PRO A 261 -17.04 10.99 14.18
CA PRO A 261 -17.10 10.94 15.63
C PRO A 261 -17.21 9.50 16.17
N GLY A 262 -16.49 9.21 17.26
CA GLY A 262 -16.40 7.88 17.85
C GLY A 262 -15.49 6.91 17.09
N THR A 263 -14.68 7.38 16.14
CA THR A 263 -13.79 6.52 15.34
C THR A 263 -12.43 7.19 15.08
N ARG A 264 -11.53 6.52 14.35
CA ARG A 264 -10.40 7.15 13.65
C ARG A 264 -10.52 7.05 12.13
N ARG A 265 -11.75 6.95 11.61
CA ARG A 265 -12.02 6.90 10.17
C ARG A 265 -12.13 8.29 9.59
N VAL A 266 -11.41 8.56 8.50
CA VAL A 266 -11.50 9.83 7.78
C VAL A 266 -12.89 9.96 7.16
N LYS A 267 -13.55 11.08 7.49
CA LYS A 267 -14.84 11.48 6.94
C LYS A 267 -14.66 12.27 5.65
N ASP A 268 -13.71 13.20 5.65
CA ASP A 268 -13.33 14.05 4.53
C ASP A 268 -11.93 14.62 4.78
N ALA A 269 -11.25 15.01 3.71
CA ALA A 269 -9.91 15.56 3.81
C ALA A 269 -9.64 16.63 2.75
N ARG A 270 -8.72 17.54 3.07
CA ARG A 270 -8.18 18.55 2.16
C ARG A 270 -6.67 18.55 2.25
N ILE A 271 -5.98 18.35 1.13
CA ILE A 271 -4.51 18.36 1.06
C ILE A 271 -4.07 19.42 0.04
N GLN A 272 -3.11 20.26 0.44
CA GLN A 272 -2.44 21.20 -0.44
C GLN A 272 -1.11 20.62 -0.90
N TYR A 273 -0.85 20.69 -2.21
CA TYR A 273 0.39 20.27 -2.83
C TYR A 273 1.07 21.48 -3.44
N LYS A 274 2.33 21.70 -3.05
CA LYS A 274 3.14 22.79 -3.58
C LYS A 274 4.06 22.26 -4.67
N LYS A 275 3.96 22.84 -5.87
CA LYS A 275 4.89 22.62 -6.97
C LYS A 275 6.17 23.44 -6.77
N ASP A 276 7.23 23.07 -7.49
CA ASP A 276 8.51 23.78 -7.44
C ASP A 276 8.42 25.26 -7.88
N ASN A 277 7.51 25.59 -8.78
CA ASN A 277 7.23 26.96 -9.22
C ASN A 277 6.42 27.78 -8.19
N GLY A 278 6.06 27.20 -7.05
CA GLY A 278 5.27 27.82 -5.98
C GLY A 278 3.75 27.73 -6.17
N GLU A 279 3.26 27.16 -7.27
CA GLU A 279 1.83 26.91 -7.48
C GLU A 279 1.30 25.93 -6.43
N ILE A 280 0.12 26.21 -5.91
CA ILE A 280 -0.58 25.35 -4.96
C ILE A 280 -1.75 24.66 -5.64
N MET A 281 -1.76 23.33 -5.57
CA MET A 281 -2.90 22.49 -5.92
C MET A 281 -3.64 22.10 -4.65
N VAL A 282 -4.94 22.35 -4.59
CA VAL A 282 -5.80 21.99 -3.45
C VAL A 282 -6.66 20.81 -3.87
N VAL A 283 -6.54 19.69 -3.15
CA VAL A 283 -7.32 18.49 -3.40
C VAL A 283 -8.22 18.20 -2.21
N GLU A 284 -9.50 18.07 -2.47
CA GLU A 284 -10.52 17.68 -1.51
C GLU A 284 -10.93 16.22 -1.77
N TYR A 285 -11.08 15.44 -0.71
CA TYR A 285 -11.37 14.02 -0.74
C TYR A 285 -12.68 13.74 -0.01
N GLU A 286 -13.61 13.07 -0.70
CA GLU A 286 -14.88 12.60 -0.18
C GLU A 286 -14.90 11.06 -0.27
N PRO A 287 -14.54 10.34 0.81
CA PRO A 287 -14.59 8.89 0.87
C PRO A 287 -15.98 8.28 0.55
N ILE A 288 -15.98 7.19 -0.22
CA ILE A 288 -17.17 6.45 -0.67
C ILE A 288 -17.22 5.07 -0.01
N ILE A 289 -16.13 4.29 -0.15
CA ILE A 289 -15.96 2.98 0.47
C ILE A 289 -14.63 2.91 1.21
N SER A 290 -14.51 1.95 2.12
CA SER A 290 -13.30 1.72 2.91
C SER A 290 -12.82 0.29 2.76
N PHE A 291 -11.52 0.14 2.57
CA PHE A 291 -10.79 -1.12 2.57
C PHE A 291 -9.91 -1.19 3.83
N GLN A 292 -10.12 -2.19 4.66
CA GLN A 292 -9.32 -2.41 5.85
C GLN A 292 -8.00 -3.07 5.46
N MET A 293 -6.87 -2.42 5.73
CA MET A 293 -5.56 -2.94 5.35
C MET A 293 -5.17 -4.19 6.14
N ALA A 294 -5.83 -4.45 7.27
CA ALA A 294 -5.72 -5.71 8.02
C ALA A 294 -6.05 -6.94 7.16
N GLY A 295 -6.92 -6.81 6.16
CA GLY A 295 -7.20 -7.88 5.19
C GLY A 295 -5.98 -8.30 4.34
N LEU A 296 -4.89 -7.52 4.35
CA LEU A 296 -3.58 -7.87 3.78
C LEU A 296 -2.47 -7.96 4.84
N GLY A 297 -2.82 -8.19 6.10
CA GLY A 297 -1.88 -8.39 7.19
C GLY A 297 -1.37 -7.12 7.87
N TYR A 298 -1.79 -5.92 7.46
CA TYR A 298 -1.37 -4.70 8.16
C TYR A 298 -2.04 -4.62 9.54
N PHE A 299 -1.23 -4.69 10.60
CA PHE A 299 -1.68 -4.77 12.00
C PHE A 299 -2.58 -5.97 12.33
N HIS A 300 -2.78 -6.92 11.42
CA HIS A 300 -3.62 -8.08 11.68
C HIS A 300 -3.07 -8.88 12.88
N PRO A 301 -3.91 -9.26 13.86
CA PRO A 301 -3.45 -9.96 15.07
C PRO A 301 -2.76 -11.32 14.83
N GLU A 302 -3.08 -12.03 13.73
CA GLU A 302 -2.64 -13.41 13.49
C GLU A 302 -1.94 -13.61 12.13
N TRP A 303 -2.25 -12.76 11.15
CA TRP A 303 -1.72 -12.80 9.78
C TRP A 303 -0.87 -11.56 9.47
N ALA A 304 -0.21 -11.00 10.50
CA ALA A 304 0.74 -9.92 10.31
C ALA A 304 1.90 -10.32 9.39
N HIS A 305 2.49 -9.30 8.78
CA HIS A 305 3.57 -9.48 7.81
C HIS A 305 4.77 -10.21 8.38
N GLY A 306 5.34 -11.15 7.63
CA GLY A 306 6.56 -11.86 8.00
C GLY A 306 6.46 -12.74 9.25
N CYS A 307 5.24 -13.03 9.73
CA CYS A 307 5.01 -13.96 10.84
C CYS A 307 5.19 -15.41 10.38
N TRP A 308 5.99 -16.18 11.12
CA TRP A 308 6.14 -17.61 10.89
C TRP A 308 4.91 -18.37 11.38
N LYS A 309 4.35 -19.23 10.53
CA LYS A 309 3.14 -20.02 10.84
C LYS A 309 3.42 -21.53 10.99
N GLY A 310 4.68 -21.93 11.12
CA GLY A 310 5.06 -23.34 11.25
C GLY A 310 5.20 -24.10 9.92
N GLY A 311 5.38 -23.38 8.81
CA GLY A 311 5.44 -23.93 7.45
C GLY A 311 4.46 -23.21 6.53
N TYR A 312 3.99 -23.90 5.50
CA TYR A 312 2.90 -23.38 4.65
C TYR A 312 1.60 -23.29 5.43
N ALA A 313 0.97 -22.12 5.39
CA ALA A 313 -0.33 -21.86 5.99
C ALA A 313 -1.18 -21.01 5.04
N ILE A 314 -2.47 -21.31 5.00
CA ILE A 314 -3.48 -20.60 4.22
C ILE A 314 -4.76 -20.50 5.04
N ASP A 315 -5.37 -19.32 5.06
CA ASP A 315 -6.69 -19.15 5.62
C ASP A 315 -7.44 -17.99 4.98
N ASP A 316 -8.75 -17.93 5.16
CA ASP A 316 -9.58 -16.86 4.65
C ASP A 316 -10.56 -16.34 5.68
N GLU A 317 -10.93 -15.08 5.52
CA GLU A 317 -11.94 -14.43 6.34
C GLU A 317 -12.84 -13.54 5.49
N THR A 318 -14.00 -13.19 6.06
CA THR A 318 -14.94 -12.27 5.43
C THR A 318 -15.50 -11.35 6.49
N TRP A 319 -15.37 -10.05 6.26
CA TRP A 319 -15.95 -9.01 7.10
C TRP A 319 -17.10 -8.34 6.35
N LYS A 320 -18.23 -8.19 7.01
CA LYS A 320 -19.25 -7.24 6.57
C LYS A 320 -18.78 -5.84 6.93
N CYS A 321 -18.65 -4.97 5.94
CA CYS A 321 -18.01 -3.67 6.10
C CYS A 321 -18.78 -2.73 7.04
N ASP A 322 -20.09 -2.89 7.15
CA ASP A 322 -20.99 -2.07 7.99
C ASP A 322 -21.17 -2.61 9.42
N GLU A 323 -20.89 -3.89 9.65
CA GLU A 323 -20.94 -4.54 10.98
C GLU A 323 -19.56 -4.54 11.67
N LEU A 324 -18.50 -4.08 11.01
CA LEU A 324 -17.14 -4.13 11.54
C LEU A 324 -16.92 -3.09 12.65
N ASP A 325 -16.36 -3.53 13.79
CA ASP A 325 -15.94 -2.64 14.87
C ASP A 325 -14.64 -1.89 14.52
N ILE A 326 -14.78 -0.82 13.74
CA ILE A 326 -13.66 0.04 13.30
C ILE A 326 -13.02 0.87 14.42
N THR A 327 -13.41 0.67 15.68
CA THR A 327 -12.75 1.28 16.85
C THR A 327 -11.52 0.48 17.30
N GLN A 328 -11.36 -0.76 16.80
CA GLN A 328 -10.23 -1.60 17.15
C GLN A 328 -8.92 -1.10 16.50
N PRO A 329 -7.80 -1.00 17.24
CA PRO A 329 -6.57 -0.40 16.72
C PRO A 329 -5.97 -1.08 15.49
N HIS A 330 -6.18 -2.40 15.35
CA HIS A 330 -5.73 -3.15 14.16
C HIS A 330 -6.47 -2.75 12.87
N LEU A 331 -7.56 -1.99 12.97
CA LEU A 331 -8.37 -1.50 11.85
C LEU A 331 -8.21 0.01 11.60
N PHE A 332 -7.26 0.68 12.27
CA PHE A 332 -6.98 2.10 12.02
C PHE A 332 -6.26 2.33 10.69
N HIS A 333 -5.60 1.31 10.14
CA HIS A 333 -5.00 1.40 8.81
C HIS A 333 -6.03 1.11 7.73
N VAL A 334 -6.42 2.16 7.00
CA VAL A 334 -7.48 2.08 5.98
C VAL A 334 -7.02 2.72 4.68
N GLN A 335 -7.47 2.16 3.54
CA GLN A 335 -7.54 2.87 2.27
C GLN A 335 -9.01 3.16 1.92
N GLN A 336 -9.30 4.37 1.48
CA GLN A 336 -10.64 4.78 1.08
C GLN A 336 -10.66 5.17 -0.39
N VAL A 337 -11.62 4.65 -1.14
CA VAL A 337 -11.94 5.18 -2.48
C VAL A 337 -12.66 6.50 -2.27
N CYS A 338 -12.17 7.55 -2.90
CA CYS A 338 -12.70 8.89 -2.75
C CYS A 338 -13.17 9.42 -4.09
N LYS A 339 -14.29 10.14 -4.08
CA LYS A 339 -14.50 11.21 -5.04
C LYS A 339 -13.54 12.34 -4.68
N VAL A 340 -12.88 12.93 -5.66
CA VAL A 340 -11.89 13.99 -5.42
C VAL A 340 -12.20 15.23 -6.23
N THR A 341 -11.95 16.40 -5.63
CA THR A 341 -12.10 17.69 -6.29
C THR A 341 -10.77 18.44 -6.25
N LEU A 342 -10.27 18.84 -7.42
CA LEU A 342 -9.06 19.64 -7.57
C LEU A 342 -9.42 21.10 -7.81
N ASN A 343 -8.86 21.98 -6.97
CA ASN A 343 -9.02 23.44 -7.01
C ASN A 343 -10.49 23.89 -7.05
N GLY A 344 -11.39 23.12 -6.41
CA GLY A 344 -12.84 23.40 -6.38
C GLY A 344 -13.54 23.32 -7.74
N LYS A 345 -12.92 22.72 -8.77
CA LYS A 345 -13.40 22.78 -10.16
C LYS A 345 -13.46 21.41 -10.83
N GLN A 346 -12.35 20.69 -10.87
CA GLN A 346 -12.24 19.44 -11.60
C GLN A 346 -12.54 18.27 -10.66
N THR A 347 -13.39 17.34 -11.06
CA THR A 347 -13.72 16.16 -10.24
C THR A 347 -13.16 14.90 -10.85
N SER A 348 -12.65 14.00 -10.02
CA SER A 348 -12.27 12.65 -10.42
C SER A 348 -12.44 11.65 -9.25
N CYS A 349 -11.73 10.53 -9.30
CA CYS A 349 -11.60 9.57 -8.23
C CYS A 349 -10.12 9.41 -7.79
N GLY A 350 -9.95 8.86 -6.60
CA GLY A 350 -8.64 8.55 -6.05
C GLY A 350 -8.74 7.64 -4.84
N ILE A 351 -7.58 7.36 -4.25
CA ILE A 351 -7.48 6.67 -2.97
C ILE A 351 -6.85 7.61 -1.95
N LEU A 352 -7.37 7.56 -0.73
CA LEU A 352 -6.76 8.14 0.46
C LEU A 352 -6.48 7.02 1.47
N GLU A 353 -5.20 6.74 1.71
CA GLU A 353 -4.74 5.88 2.79
C GLU A 353 -4.45 6.72 4.02
N ASN A 354 -4.84 6.22 5.19
CA ASN A 354 -4.48 6.83 6.45
C ASN A 354 -4.14 5.77 7.50
N ILE A 355 -3.09 6.06 8.27
CA ILE A 355 -2.79 5.39 9.54
C ILE A 355 -2.74 6.49 10.59
N PRO A 356 -3.81 6.69 11.36
CA PRO A 356 -3.85 7.62 12.48
C PRO A 356 -3.66 6.84 13.78
N TYR A 357 -2.44 6.39 14.09
CA TYR A 357 -2.13 5.68 15.34
C TYR A 357 -1.37 6.60 16.30
N GLY A 358 -1.75 6.68 17.57
CA GLY A 358 -1.11 7.60 18.52
C GLY A 358 -1.73 9.00 18.61
N PRO A 359 -1.17 9.87 19.49
CA PRO A 359 -1.62 11.23 19.68
C PRO A 359 -1.29 12.07 18.45
N HIS A 360 -2.20 12.95 18.06
CA HIS A 360 -2.02 13.86 16.93
C HIS A 360 -2.88 15.09 17.19
N LYS A 361 -2.23 16.17 17.61
CA LYS A 361 -2.89 17.39 18.11
C LYS A 361 -3.83 18.04 17.09
N PRO A 362 -3.50 18.15 15.78
CA PRO A 362 -4.44 18.71 14.80
C PRO A 362 -5.74 17.91 14.67
N SER A 363 -5.68 16.58 14.87
CA SER A 363 -6.86 15.71 14.84
C SER A 363 -7.56 15.58 16.19
N GLY A 364 -6.94 16.05 17.28
CA GLY A 364 -7.44 15.94 18.64
C GLY A 364 -7.21 14.58 19.33
N PHE A 365 -6.43 13.68 18.73
CA PHE A 365 -6.06 12.40 19.36
C PHE A 365 -5.02 12.62 20.47
N LYS A 366 -5.23 11.99 21.63
CA LYS A 366 -4.40 12.19 22.83
C LYS A 366 -3.63 10.93 23.27
N GLY A 367 -4.07 9.76 22.85
CA GLY A 367 -3.53 8.47 23.23
C GLY A 367 -3.24 7.58 22.03
N LEU A 368 -2.84 6.33 22.32
CA LEU A 368 -2.53 5.34 21.29
C LEU A 368 -3.75 4.99 20.44
N ASP A 369 -4.91 4.88 21.10
CA ASP A 369 -6.14 4.34 20.53
C ASP A 369 -7.41 5.11 20.91
N ASP A 370 -7.29 6.30 21.49
CA ASP A 370 -8.47 7.14 21.77
C ASP A 370 -9.19 7.53 20.47
N LEU A 371 -10.52 7.62 20.54
CA LEU A 371 -11.38 7.85 19.39
C LEU A 371 -11.73 9.34 19.25
N TYR A 372 -11.96 9.79 18.01
CA TYR A 372 -12.27 11.18 17.70
C TYR A 372 -13.57 11.63 18.39
N GLN A 373 -13.52 12.73 19.14
CA GLN A 373 -14.69 13.25 19.89
C GLN A 373 -15.39 14.43 19.18
N GLY A 374 -14.90 14.86 18.00
CA GLY A 374 -15.33 16.10 17.33
C GLY A 374 -14.30 17.24 17.47
N LYS A 375 -14.37 18.24 16.57
CA LYS A 375 -13.60 19.49 16.75
C LYS A 375 -14.21 20.24 17.95
N PRO A 376 -13.39 20.82 18.85
CA PRO A 376 -13.87 21.69 19.92
C PRO A 376 -14.73 22.85 19.41
#